data_AF-A0A6V8PGZ3-F1
#
_entry.id   AF-A0A6V8PGZ3-F1
#
_cell.length_a   1.000
_cell.length_b   1.000
_cell.length_c   1.000
_cell.angle_alpha   90.00
_cell.angle_beta   90.00
_cell.angle_gamma   90.00
#
_symmetry.space_group_name_H-M   'P 1'
#
loop_
_entity.id
_entity.type
_entity.pdbx_description
1 polymer ?
#
loop_
_entity_poly.entity_id
_entity_poly.type
_entity_poly.pdbx_seq_one_letter_code
_entity_poly.pdbx_strand_id
1 'polypeptide(L)'
;KIAAGIFNTHSKFGDARLETIAAYAGLCGADPEVIKDILSQNLAEATVEILRKNGLLSCFDEIARKIVLRASEFVDNQLKISCILLSLKGEILGSEPKGESRNE
;
A
#
# COMPACT_ATOMS: atom_id res chain seq x y z
N LYS A 1 -2.22 -5.22 -4.41
CA LYS A 1 -2.49 -6.62 -4.83
C LYS A 1 -2.11 -7.62 -3.73
N ILE A 2 -0.84 -7.76 -3.34
CA ILE A 2 -0.43 -8.75 -2.32
C ILE A 2 -1.11 -8.51 -0.95
N ALA A 3 -1.23 -7.26 -0.49
CA ALA A 3 -1.99 -6.95 0.74
C ALA A 3 -3.45 -7.43 0.71
N ALA A 4 -4.06 -7.49 -0.48
CA ALA A 4 -5.40 -8.03 -0.72
C ALA A 4 -5.42 -9.55 -0.97
N GLY A 5 -4.29 -10.23 -0.84
CA GLY A 5 -4.17 -11.68 -1.09
C GLY A 5 -4.03 -12.05 -2.57
N ILE A 6 -3.84 -11.08 -3.47
CA ILE A 6 -3.64 -11.33 -4.90
C ILE A 6 -2.14 -11.43 -5.19
N PHE A 7 -1.64 -12.66 -5.34
CA PHE A 7 -0.23 -12.96 -5.62
C PHE A 7 0.13 -12.93 -7.10
N ASN A 8 -0.85 -13.10 -7.98
CA ASN A 8 -0.64 -12.85 -9.41
C ASN A 8 -0.72 -11.34 -9.67
N THR A 9 0.43 -10.70 -9.81
CA THR A 9 0.51 -9.22 -9.91
C THR A 9 0.25 -8.71 -11.32
N HIS A 10 0.21 -9.57 -12.34
CA HIS A 10 0.01 -9.19 -13.72
C HIS A 10 -1.34 -8.45 -13.89
N SER A 11 -1.38 -7.39 -14.71
CA SER A 11 -2.56 -6.51 -14.86
C SER A 11 -3.83 -7.26 -15.26
N LYS A 12 -3.69 -8.30 -16.09
CA LYS A 12 -4.77 -9.20 -16.53
C LYS A 12 -5.48 -9.96 -15.39
N PHE A 13 -4.84 -10.16 -14.24
CA PHE A 13 -5.36 -11.02 -13.18
C PHE A 13 -5.57 -10.24 -11.89
N GLY A 14 -6.83 -10.15 -11.44
CA GLY A 14 -7.26 -9.56 -10.17
C GLY A 14 -6.75 -8.13 -9.96
N ASP A 15 -7.63 -7.13 -10.04
CA ASP A 15 -7.29 -5.78 -9.61
C ASP A 15 -8.05 -5.46 -8.33
N ALA A 16 -7.31 -4.91 -7.36
CA ALA A 16 -7.84 -4.47 -6.07
C ALA A 16 -6.96 -3.33 -5.52
N ARG A 17 -6.20 -2.64 -6.39
CA ARG A 17 -5.16 -1.69 -5.96
C ARG A 17 -5.77 -0.51 -5.22
N LEU A 18 -6.82 0.07 -5.78
CA LEU A 18 -7.47 1.25 -5.21
C LEU A 18 -8.31 0.90 -4.00
N GLU A 19 -9.00 -0.24 -4.02
CA GLU A 19 -9.79 -0.78 -2.92
C GLU A 19 -8.91 -1.09 -1.71
N THR A 20 -7.72 -1.66 -1.94
CA THR A 20 -6.73 -1.85 -0.87
C THR A 20 -6.33 -0.51 -0.27
N ILE A 21 -5.93 0.45 -1.11
CA ILE A 21 -5.46 1.76 -0.63
C ILE A 21 -6.59 2.50 0.11
N ALA A 22 -7.82 2.48 -0.40
CA ALA A 22 -8.99 3.07 0.22
C ALA A 22 -9.31 2.45 1.58
N ALA A 23 -9.24 1.12 1.71
CA ALA A 23 -9.48 0.43 2.97
C ALA A 23 -8.47 0.84 4.05
N TYR A 24 -7.17 0.89 3.70
CA TYR A 24 -6.14 1.30 4.64
C TYR A 24 -6.13 2.82 4.89
N ALA A 25 -6.53 3.63 3.90
CA ALA A 25 -6.74 5.06 4.11
C ALA A 25 -7.85 5.28 5.15
N GLY A 26 -8.98 4.57 5.03
CA GLY A 26 -10.06 4.59 6.01
C GLY A 26 -9.60 4.13 7.40
N LEU A 27 -8.77 3.09 7.48
CA LEU A 27 -8.14 2.66 8.73
C LEU A 27 -7.27 3.75 9.36
N CYS A 28 -6.59 4.55 8.53
CA CYS A 28 -5.78 5.70 8.96
C CYS A 28 -6.60 6.99 9.21
N GLY A 29 -7.93 6.93 9.15
CA GLY A 29 -8.80 8.06 9.45
C GLY A 29 -9.21 8.91 8.25
N ALA A 30 -9.07 8.41 7.01
CA ALA A 30 -9.64 9.07 5.85
C ALA A 30 -11.15 9.23 5.97
N ASP A 31 -11.64 10.43 5.65
CA ASP A 31 -13.08 10.66 5.55
C ASP A 31 -13.67 10.04 4.26
N PRO A 32 -15.01 9.97 4.15
CA PRO A 32 -15.66 9.38 2.98
C PRO A 32 -15.33 10.05 1.64
N GLU A 33 -15.06 11.35 1.61
CA GLU A 33 -14.73 12.04 0.35
C GLU A 33 -13.31 11.69 -0.10
N VAL A 34 -12.34 11.60 0.82
CA VAL A 34 -10.99 11.12 0.52
C VAL A 34 -11.03 9.67 -0.01
N ILE A 35 -11.83 8.80 0.61
CA ILE A 35 -12.01 7.42 0.15
C ILE A 35 -12.60 7.38 -1.26
N LYS A 36 -13.61 8.21 -1.54
CA LYS A 36 -14.24 8.32 -2.85
C LYS A 36 -13.26 8.83 -3.91
N ASP A 37 -12.44 9.83 -3.59
CA ASP A 37 -11.40 10.36 -4.47
C ASP A 37 -10.34 9.32 -4.81
N ILE A 38 -9.97 8.47 -3.86
CA ILE A 38 -9.06 7.32 -4.08
C ILE A 38 -9.70 6.33 -5.04
N LEU A 39 -10.95 5.93 -4.80
CA LEU A 39 -11.65 4.93 -5.60
C LEU A 39 -12.01 5.43 -7.00
N SER A 40 -12.07 6.74 -7.23
CA SER A 40 -12.31 7.32 -8.56
C SER A 40 -11.05 7.41 -9.42
N GLN A 41 -9.87 7.08 -8.90
CA GLN A 41 -8.64 7.08 -9.69
C GLN A 41 -8.60 5.90 -10.67
N ASN A 42 -7.71 5.99 -11.67
CA ASN A 42 -7.38 4.86 -12.55
C ASN A 42 -6.03 4.22 -12.19
N LEU A 43 -5.15 4.99 -11.57
CA LEU A 43 -3.78 4.59 -11.27
C LEU A 43 -3.55 4.66 -9.76
N ALA A 44 -2.97 3.59 -9.21
CA ALA A 44 -2.56 3.55 -7.80
C ALA A 44 -1.58 4.69 -7.46
N GLU A 45 -0.70 5.07 -8.39
CA GLU A 45 0.23 6.17 -8.17
C GLU A 45 -0.48 7.50 -7.90
N ALA A 46 -1.64 7.74 -8.54
CA ALA A 46 -2.38 8.99 -8.37
C ALA A 46 -2.91 9.16 -6.93
N THR A 47 -3.09 8.06 -6.20
CA THR A 47 -3.57 8.10 -4.80
C THR A 47 -2.49 8.59 -3.84
N VAL A 48 -1.21 8.55 -4.22
CA VAL A 48 -0.10 9.01 -3.35
C VAL A 48 -0.27 10.50 -3.02
N GLU A 49 -0.56 11.34 -4.02
CA GLU A 49 -0.77 12.77 -3.80
C GLU A 49 -2.05 13.06 -3.00
N ILE A 50 -3.11 12.25 -3.20
CA ILE A 50 -4.35 12.37 -2.42
C ILE A 50 -4.06 12.10 -0.94
N LEU A 51 -3.38 10.99 -0.63
CA LEU A 51 -3.00 10.65 0.73
C LEU A 51 -2.06 11.68 1.35
N ARG A 52 -1.07 12.17 0.59
CA ARG A 52 -0.14 13.20 1.04
C ARG A 52 -0.84 14.49 1.44
N LYS A 53 -1.73 15.01 0.60
CA LYS A 53 -2.47 16.25 0.89
C LYS A 53 -3.35 16.14 2.13
N ASN A 54 -3.80 14.95 2.47
CA ASN A 54 -4.64 14.67 3.63
C ASN A 54 -3.85 14.19 4.86
N GLY A 55 -2.50 14.14 4.81
CA GLY A 55 -1.68 13.68 5.94
C GLY A 55 -1.77 12.19 6.22
N LEU A 56 -2.14 11.38 5.23
CA LEU A 56 -2.46 9.95 5.36
C LEU A 56 -1.41 9.02 4.73
N LEU A 57 -0.19 9.49 4.49
CA LEU A 57 0.87 8.66 3.89
C LEU A 57 1.23 7.43 4.75
N SER A 58 1.01 7.48 6.06
CA SER A 58 1.19 6.34 6.97
C SER A 58 0.33 5.12 6.60
N CYS A 59 -0.71 5.30 5.77
CA CYS A 59 -1.44 4.21 5.13
C CYS A 59 -0.52 3.20 4.43
N PHE A 60 0.56 3.66 3.80
CA PHE A 60 1.50 2.76 3.13
C PHE A 60 2.32 1.89 4.10
N ASP A 61 2.55 2.33 5.34
CA ASP A 61 3.16 1.49 6.37
C ASP A 61 2.22 0.34 6.77
N GLU A 62 0.92 0.61 6.90
CA GLU A 62 -0.09 -0.44 7.16
C GLU A 62 -0.18 -1.44 6.01
N ILE A 63 -0.15 -0.95 4.78
CA ILE A 63 -0.14 -1.80 3.58
C ILE A 63 1.14 -2.65 3.54
N ALA A 64 2.31 -2.08 3.81
CA ALA A 64 3.58 -2.81 3.85
C ALA A 64 3.56 -3.92 4.90
N ARG A 65 3.04 -3.63 6.10
CA ARG A 65 2.79 -4.63 7.15
C ARG A 65 1.89 -5.76 6.66
N LYS A 66 0.79 -5.43 5.99
CA LYS A 66 -0.10 -6.46 5.45
C LYS A 66 0.56 -7.30 4.35
N ILE A 67 1.39 -6.70 3.51
CA ILE A 67 2.15 -7.42 2.48
C ILE A 67 3.07 -8.44 3.14
N VAL A 68 3.86 -8.04 4.14
CA VAL A 68 4.77 -8.95 4.85
C VAL A 68 4.01 -10.09 5.53
N LEU A 69 2.88 -9.81 6.18
CA LEU A 69 2.03 -10.84 6.78
C LEU A 69 1.55 -11.85 5.72
N ARG A 70 0.92 -11.37 4.64
CA ARG A 70 0.37 -12.23 3.59
C ARG A 70 1.46 -13.03 2.88
N ALA A 71 2.59 -12.41 2.58
CA ALA A 71 3.70 -13.07 1.92
C ALA A 71 4.35 -14.12 2.81
N SER A 72 4.47 -13.86 4.12
CA SER A 72 4.96 -14.85 5.10
C SER A 72 4.01 -16.04 5.20
N GLU A 73 2.69 -15.80 5.26
CA GLU A 73 1.67 -16.85 5.24
C GLU A 73 1.75 -17.69 3.96
N PHE A 74 1.94 -17.06 2.79
CA PHE A 74 2.01 -17.73 1.49
C PHE A 74 3.19 -18.71 1.36
N VAL A 75 4.26 -18.48 2.12
CA VAL A 75 5.47 -19.34 2.12
C VAL A 75 5.56 -20.20 3.39
N ASP A 76 4.45 -20.42 4.08
CA ASP A 76 4.38 -21.22 5.32
C ASP A 76 5.40 -20.76 6.38
N ASN A 77 5.66 -19.45 6.44
CA ASN A 77 6.63 -18.80 7.32
C ASN A 77 8.07 -19.34 7.22
N GLN A 78 8.42 -19.97 6.09
CA GLN A 78 9.76 -20.56 5.87
C GLN A 78 10.81 -19.52 5.49
N LEU A 79 10.41 -18.31 5.11
CA LEU A 79 11.29 -17.23 4.68
C LEU A 79 11.08 -15.97 5.52
N LYS A 80 12.15 -15.23 5.76
CA LYS A 80 12.08 -13.88 6.32
C LYS A 80 11.76 -12.90 5.19
N ILE A 81 10.59 -12.25 5.29
CA ILE A 81 10.11 -11.29 4.29
C ILE A 81 10.18 -9.87 4.84
N SER A 82 10.62 -8.93 4.00
CA SER A 82 10.47 -7.49 4.21
C SER A 82 9.85 -6.85 2.98
N CYS A 83 9.27 -5.65 3.16
CA CYS A 83 8.61 -4.90 2.11
C CYS A 83 9.06 -3.44 2.14
N ILE A 84 9.32 -2.88 0.96
CA ILE A 84 9.46 -1.44 0.74
C ILE A 84 8.49 -1.08 -0.38
N LEU A 85 7.63 -0.09 -0.14
CA LEU A 85 6.74 0.49 -1.13
C LEU A 85 7.37 1.79 -1.62
N LEU A 86 7.47 1.92 -2.95
CA LEU A 86 8.06 3.06 -3.62
C LEU A 86 7.03 3.76 -4.50
N SER A 87 7.12 5.08 -4.59
CA SER A 87 6.47 5.84 -5.66
C SER A 87 7.14 5.58 -7.01
N LEU A 88 6.52 5.97 -8.11
CA LEU A 88 7.16 5.92 -9.43
C LEU A 88 8.42 6.80 -9.53
N LYS A 89 8.59 7.76 -8.60
CA LYS A 89 9.78 8.62 -8.51
C LYS A 89 10.89 8.03 -7.61
N GLY A 90 10.67 6.85 -7.01
CA GLY A 90 11.64 6.20 -6.14
C GLY A 90 11.61 6.65 -4.67
N GLU A 91 10.61 7.43 -4.27
CA GLU A 91 10.40 7.82 -2.86
C GLU A 91 9.88 6.63 -2.06
N ILE A 92 10.41 6.40 -0.85
CA ILE A 92 9.88 5.39 0.08
C ILE A 92 8.58 5.90 0.67
N LEU A 93 7.49 5.22 0.34
CA LEU A 93 6.13 5.52 0.83
C LEU A 93 5.83 4.79 2.14
N GLY A 94 6.33 3.57 2.29
CA GLY A 94 6.15 2.76 3.49
C GLY A 94 7.04 1.53 3.46
N SER A 95 7.29 0.94 4.63
CA SER A 95 8.14 -0.25 4.73
C SER A 95 7.78 -1.12 5.92
N GLU A 96 8.12 -2.40 5.82
CA GLU A 96 8.06 -3.36 6.93
C GLU A 96 9.29 -4.28 6.88
N PRO A 97 10.14 -4.34 7.93
CA PRO A 97 10.07 -3.50 9.12
C PRO A 97 10.27 -2.03 8.76
N LYS A 98 9.65 -1.14 9.55
CA LYS A 98 9.72 0.30 9.32
C LYS A 98 11.17 0.78 9.32
N GLY A 99 11.67 1.17 8.14
CA GLY A 99 12.97 1.80 7.97
C GLY A 99 12.90 3.27 8.34
N GLU A 100 13.94 3.79 9.01
CA GLU A 100 14.13 5.23 9.14
C GLU A 100 14.39 5.81 7.74
N SER A 101 13.56 6.78 7.33
CA SER A 101 13.74 7.53 6.09
C SER A 101 15.15 8.14 6.07
N ARG A 102 16.05 7.56 5.26
CA ARG A 102 17.33 8.20 4.92
C ARG A 102 17.01 9.34 3.98
N ASN A 103 16.89 10.54 4.53
CA ASN A 103 17.01 11.77 3.75
C ASN A 103 18.47 11.86 3.31
N GLU A 104 18.74 11.62 2.03
CA GLU A 104 19.93 12.11 1.36
C GLU A 104 19.66 13.53 0.82
#